data_AF-A0A1F3VJ58-F1
#
_entry.id   AF-A0A1F3VJ58-F1
#
_cell.length_a   1.000
_cell.length_b   1.000
_cell.length_c   1.000
_cell.angle_alpha   90.00
_cell.angle_beta   90.00
_cell.angle_gamma   90.00
#
_symmetry.space_group_name_H-M   'P 1'
#
loop_
_entity.id
_entity.type
_entity.pdbx_description
1 polymer ?
#
loop_
_entity_poly.entity_id
_entity_poly.type
_entity_poly.pdbx_seq_one_letter_code
_entity_poly.pdbx_strand_id
1 'polypeptide(L)'
;MLFFKILILTLPLVSCAGYYAKTRSNPLSQYGVYCVSIPMFINKSIIPNANVHMTRSIIHTLSQYDGLDVLIGETESCPAILIGVVSSAEHVNSAIKAKSPQAFIKGGFSTSSIGERNSFYVPDTTNVRLSVQLALVKNPSYTERQLITSDWGPQIRDNPKIIFNNTFNLSGDFSRFISSNLSPDEGGVVNYTKNKELLDEEIVALSQTLANMFKEMVLYVF
;
A
#
# COMPACT_ATOMS: atom_id res chain seq x y z
N MET A 1 3.76 3.62 62.57
CA MET A 1 4.32 2.68 61.56
C MET A 1 3.26 2.02 60.66
N LEU A 2 2.02 1.81 61.12
CA LEU A 2 0.95 1.19 60.30
C LEU A 2 0.49 2.09 59.13
N PHE A 3 0.40 3.40 59.35
CA PHE A 3 -0.03 4.38 58.33
C PHE A 3 0.90 4.46 57.10
N PHE A 4 2.21 4.28 57.30
CA PHE A 4 3.19 4.34 56.21
C PHE A 4 3.12 3.10 55.29
N LYS A 5 2.69 1.95 55.83
CA LYS A 5 2.49 0.72 55.06
C LYS A 5 1.22 0.78 54.20
N ILE A 6 0.18 1.48 54.65
CA ILE A 6 -1.06 1.67 53.90
C ILE A 6 -0.84 2.61 52.70
N LEU A 7 -0.05 3.68 52.89
CA LEU A 7 0.24 4.64 51.82
C LEU A 7 1.06 4.05 50.66
N ILE A 8 1.98 3.11 50.95
CA ILE A 8 2.79 2.43 49.94
C ILE A 8 1.97 1.42 49.13
N LEU A 9 0.94 0.82 49.73
CA LEU A 9 0.08 -0.17 49.06
C LEU A 9 -0.92 0.47 48.07
N THR A 10 -1.21 1.77 48.21
CA THR A 10 -2.13 2.51 47.34
C THR A 10 -1.46 3.18 46.13
N LEU A 11 -0.12 3.29 46.10
CA LEU A 11 0.60 3.94 45.01
C LEU A 11 0.52 3.24 43.63
N PRO A 12 0.43 1.90 43.49
CA PRO A 12 0.36 1.27 42.16
C PRO A 12 -1.02 1.36 41.49
N LEU A 13 -2.07 1.82 42.19
CA LEU A 13 -3.43 1.94 41.64
C LEU A 13 -3.68 3.27 40.91
N VAL A 14 -2.74 4.23 41.00
CA VAL A 14 -2.82 5.52 40.30
C VAL A 14 -1.95 5.52 39.03
N SER A 15 -1.51 4.35 38.56
CA SER A 15 -0.98 4.21 37.21
C SER A 15 -2.15 4.32 36.23
N CYS A 16 -2.60 5.56 36.01
CA CYS A 16 -3.37 5.96 34.85
C CYS A 16 -2.48 5.76 33.63
N ALA A 17 -2.34 4.50 33.20
CA ALA A 17 -2.11 4.22 31.80
C ALA A 17 -3.24 4.93 31.06
N GLY A 18 -2.93 6.08 30.47
CA GLY A 18 -3.83 6.82 29.60
C GLY A 18 -4.15 5.97 28.39
N TYR A 19 -5.07 5.02 28.56
CA TYR A 19 -5.64 4.25 27.48
C TYR A 19 -6.47 5.23 26.65
N TYR A 20 -5.82 5.81 25.64
CA TYR A 20 -6.51 6.57 24.62
C TYR A 20 -7.32 5.55 23.79
N ALA A 21 -8.59 5.41 24.14
CA ALA A 21 -9.53 4.65 23.33
C ALA A 21 -9.64 5.34 21.96
N LYS A 22 -8.94 4.81 20.95
CA LYS A 22 -9.09 5.27 19.56
C LYS A 22 -10.48 4.87 19.09
N THR A 23 -11.46 5.76 19.23
CA THR A 23 -12.76 5.60 18.58
C THR A 23 -12.55 5.73 17.07
N ARG A 24 -13.08 4.79 16.28
CA ARG A 24 -13.01 4.81 14.81
C ARG A 24 -14.04 5.77 14.22
N SER A 25 -14.07 7.00 14.71
CA SER A 25 -14.97 8.04 14.19
C SER A 25 -14.52 8.50 12.81
N ASN A 26 -15.47 8.90 11.96
CA ASN A 26 -15.20 9.47 10.64
C ASN A 26 -14.21 10.66 10.72
N PRO A 27 -12.99 10.50 10.17
CA PRO A 27 -11.94 11.53 10.20
C PRO A 27 -12.18 12.68 9.20
N LEU A 28 -13.08 12.48 8.24
CA LEU A 28 -13.46 13.48 7.24
C LEU A 28 -14.69 14.31 7.68
N SER A 29 -15.25 14.01 8.85
CA SER A 29 -16.43 14.70 9.40
C SER A 29 -16.19 16.20 9.61
N GLN A 30 -14.98 16.62 9.98
CA GLN A 30 -14.58 18.02 10.10
C GLN A 30 -14.68 18.81 8.78
N TYR A 31 -14.62 18.12 7.64
CA TYR A 31 -14.80 18.69 6.31
C TYR A 31 -16.24 18.58 5.81
N GLY A 32 -17.16 18.09 6.66
CA GLY A 32 -18.55 17.82 6.30
C GLY A 32 -18.69 16.71 5.25
N VAL A 33 -17.76 15.76 5.22
CA VAL A 33 -17.79 14.61 4.31
C VAL A 33 -18.25 13.38 5.08
N TYR A 34 -19.47 12.95 4.81
CA TYR A 34 -20.09 11.75 5.40
C TYR A 34 -20.23 10.61 4.39
N CYS A 35 -20.04 10.89 3.10
CA CYS A 35 -19.94 9.86 2.09
C CYS A 35 -18.84 10.17 1.07
N VAL A 36 -18.10 9.15 0.66
CA VAL A 36 -17.06 9.21 -0.36
C VAL A 36 -17.34 8.18 -1.46
N SER A 37 -17.37 8.66 -2.71
CA SER A 37 -17.38 7.83 -3.91
C SER A 37 -15.94 7.50 -4.30
N ILE A 38 -15.62 6.22 -4.52
CA ILE A 38 -14.28 5.75 -4.89
C ILE A 38 -14.36 5.03 -6.24
N PRO A 39 -14.09 5.71 -7.37
CA PRO A 39 -13.88 5.04 -8.65
C PRO A 39 -12.62 4.16 -8.63
N MET A 40 -12.49 3.31 -9.64
CA MET A 40 -11.24 2.56 -9.83
C MET A 40 -10.07 3.54 -10.02
N PHE A 41 -8.96 3.31 -9.32
CA PHE A 41 -7.78 4.15 -9.49
C PHE A 41 -7.22 4.02 -10.90
N ILE A 42 -6.67 5.12 -11.40
CA ILE A 42 -6.06 5.20 -12.72
C ILE A 42 -4.70 4.51 -12.67
N ASN A 43 -4.48 3.51 -13.54
CA ASN A 43 -3.19 2.85 -13.65
C ASN A 43 -2.32 3.55 -14.70
N LYS A 44 -1.37 4.36 -14.24
CA LYS A 44 -0.26 4.92 -15.04
C LYS A 44 1.07 4.21 -14.77
N SER A 45 1.03 3.04 -14.12
CA SER A 45 2.20 2.22 -13.88
C SER A 45 2.35 1.16 -14.97
N ILE A 46 3.57 0.68 -15.16
CA ILE A 46 3.84 -0.49 -16.03
C ILE A 46 3.42 -1.81 -15.38
N ILE A 47 3.01 -1.78 -14.11
CA ILE A 47 2.69 -2.96 -13.31
C ILE A 47 1.19 -3.26 -13.48
N PRO A 48 0.84 -4.45 -13.98
CA PRO A 48 -0.56 -4.82 -14.20
C PRO A 48 -1.29 -4.93 -12.86
N ASN A 49 -2.56 -4.52 -12.85
CA ASN A 49 -3.48 -4.64 -11.71
C ASN A 49 -3.08 -3.96 -10.40
N ALA A 50 -2.00 -3.16 -10.39
CA ALA A 50 -1.60 -2.40 -9.20
C ALA A 50 -2.73 -1.48 -8.70
N ASN A 51 -3.44 -0.83 -9.61
CA ASN A 51 -4.60 0.00 -9.26
C ASN A 51 -5.72 -0.76 -8.55
N VAL A 52 -6.03 -2.00 -8.95
CA VAL A 52 -7.12 -2.78 -8.36
C VAL A 52 -6.84 -3.08 -6.88
N HIS A 53 -5.63 -3.54 -6.58
CA HIS A 53 -5.23 -3.86 -5.19
C HIS A 53 -5.19 -2.60 -4.33
N MET A 54 -4.64 -1.50 -4.86
CA MET A 54 -4.58 -0.20 -4.15
C MET A 54 -5.99 0.35 -3.86
N THR A 55 -6.89 0.34 -4.85
CA THR A 55 -8.28 0.78 -4.67
C THR A 55 -9.00 -0.05 -3.61
N ARG A 56 -8.90 -1.39 -3.68
CA ARG A 56 -9.55 -2.29 -2.71
C ARG A 56 -9.06 -2.05 -1.28
N SER A 57 -7.75 -1.90 -1.10
CA SER A 57 -7.15 -1.67 0.21
C SER A 57 -7.63 -0.35 0.83
N ILE A 58 -7.72 0.71 0.02
CA ILE A 58 -8.24 2.01 0.47
C ILE A 58 -9.74 1.95 0.77
N ILE A 59 -10.55 1.34 -0.09
CA ILE A 59 -12.00 1.13 0.18
C ILE A 59 -12.17 0.39 1.50
N HIS A 60 -11.43 -0.71 1.71
CA HIS A 60 -11.49 -1.48 2.93
C HIS A 60 -11.13 -0.63 4.15
N THR A 61 -10.06 0.17 4.06
CA THR A 61 -9.61 1.04 5.15
C THR A 61 -10.66 2.09 5.50
N LEU A 62 -11.26 2.75 4.51
CA LEU A 62 -12.28 3.78 4.74
C LEU A 62 -13.59 3.20 5.27
N SER A 63 -13.97 1.99 4.82
CA SER A 63 -15.19 1.31 5.28
C SER A 63 -15.16 0.90 6.76
N GLN A 64 -14.00 1.00 7.43
CA GLN A 64 -13.86 0.71 8.85
C GLN A 64 -14.20 1.88 9.77
N TYR A 65 -14.47 3.08 9.24
CA TYR A 65 -14.82 4.26 10.03
C TYR A 65 -16.33 4.39 10.20
N ASP A 66 -16.76 4.54 11.45
CA ASP A 66 -18.16 4.77 11.77
C ASP A 66 -18.58 6.18 11.34
N GLY A 67 -19.71 6.28 10.66
CA GLY A 67 -20.24 7.56 10.15
C GLY A 67 -19.61 8.04 8.84
N LEU A 68 -18.93 7.15 8.10
CA LEU A 68 -18.48 7.38 6.74
C LEU A 68 -19.02 6.30 5.79
N ASP A 69 -19.89 6.71 4.87
CA ASP A 69 -20.38 5.84 3.80
C ASP A 69 -19.36 5.80 2.65
N VAL A 70 -19.04 4.60 2.18
CA VAL A 70 -18.11 4.39 1.07
C VAL A 70 -18.86 3.75 -0.10
N LEU A 71 -19.00 4.50 -1.19
CA LEU A 71 -19.62 4.01 -2.42
C LEU A 71 -18.56 3.70 -3.47
N ILE A 72 -18.74 2.59 -4.18
CA ILE A 72 -17.81 2.13 -5.20
C ILE A 72 -18.28 2.63 -6.57
N GLY A 73 -17.36 3.20 -7.35
CA GLY A 73 -17.63 3.71 -8.68
C GLY A 73 -17.82 5.23 -8.74
N GLU A 74 -18.36 5.70 -9.86
CA GLU A 74 -18.68 7.10 -10.12
C GLU A 74 -20.17 7.33 -9.85
N THR A 75 -20.53 7.73 -8.63
CA THR A 75 -21.91 8.04 -8.28
C THR A 75 -22.10 9.51 -7.93
N GLU A 76 -23.26 10.07 -8.29
CA GLU A 76 -23.66 11.43 -7.89
C GLU A 76 -24.20 11.49 -6.47
N SER A 77 -24.49 10.34 -5.87
CA SER A 77 -25.15 10.26 -4.57
C SER A 77 -24.26 10.70 -3.40
N CYS A 78 -22.96 10.92 -3.62
CA CYS A 78 -22.03 11.29 -2.56
C CYS A 78 -21.31 12.62 -2.83
N PRO A 79 -21.18 13.46 -1.78
CA PRO A 79 -20.65 14.82 -1.88
C PRO A 79 -19.11 14.86 -1.99
N ALA A 80 -18.42 13.72 -1.99
CA ALA A 80 -16.98 13.68 -2.18
C ALA A 80 -16.59 12.50 -3.07
N ILE A 81 -15.54 12.69 -3.86
CA ILE A 81 -14.93 11.65 -4.69
C ILE A 81 -13.45 11.52 -4.32
N LEU A 82 -12.99 10.28 -4.09
CA LEU A 82 -11.59 9.98 -3.85
C LEU A 82 -10.96 9.38 -5.10
N ILE A 83 -9.92 10.04 -5.58
CA ILE A 83 -9.23 9.66 -6.81
C ILE A 83 -7.84 9.17 -6.43
N GLY A 84 -7.44 8.08 -7.05
CA GLY A 84 -6.09 7.57 -6.96
C GLY A 84 -5.45 7.43 -8.33
N VAL A 85 -4.21 7.87 -8.45
CA VAL A 85 -3.35 7.61 -9.61
C VAL A 85 -2.18 6.76 -9.14
N VAL A 86 -2.06 5.56 -9.69
CA VAL A 86 -0.94 4.66 -9.42
C VAL A 86 0.06 4.79 -10.57
N SER A 87 1.28 5.20 -10.28
CA SER A 87 2.35 5.38 -11.24
C SER A 87 3.60 4.59 -10.84
N SER A 88 4.47 4.36 -11.82
CA SER A 88 5.80 3.80 -11.63
C SER A 88 6.81 4.62 -12.43
N ALA A 89 8.09 4.29 -12.32
CA ALA A 89 9.05 4.76 -13.32
C ALA A 89 8.63 4.29 -14.74
N GLU A 90 8.91 5.11 -15.75
CA GLU A 90 8.52 4.86 -17.15
C GLU A 90 9.22 3.62 -17.75
N HIS A 91 10.40 3.28 -17.23
CA HIS A 91 11.19 2.14 -17.70
C HIS A 91 11.13 0.96 -16.74
N VAL A 92 10.98 -0.25 -17.29
CA VAL A 92 10.93 -1.52 -16.55
C VAL A 92 12.11 -1.66 -15.58
N ASN A 93 13.32 -1.38 -16.04
CA ASN A 93 14.55 -1.51 -15.23
C ASN A 93 14.61 -0.54 -14.04
N SER A 94 13.78 0.51 -14.05
CA SER A 94 13.70 1.51 -12.97
C SER A 94 12.54 1.23 -12.01
N ALA A 95 11.46 0.62 -12.50
CA ALA A 95 10.27 0.26 -11.71
C ALA A 95 10.41 -1.12 -11.04
N ILE A 96 11.07 -2.07 -11.71
CA ILE A 96 11.32 -3.44 -11.26
C ILE A 96 12.82 -3.69 -11.38
N LYS A 97 13.55 -3.45 -10.30
CA LYS A 97 15.01 -3.54 -10.28
C LYS A 97 15.46 -4.78 -9.52
N ALA A 98 16.16 -5.68 -10.19
CA ALA A 98 16.85 -6.77 -9.50
C ALA A 98 17.88 -6.19 -8.50
N LYS A 99 17.77 -6.56 -7.22
CA LYS A 99 18.78 -6.29 -6.19
C LYS A 99 19.68 -7.54 -6.10
N SER A 100 20.98 -7.32 -6.25
CA SER A 100 21.98 -8.34 -5.94
C SER A 100 22.18 -8.36 -4.41
N PRO A 101 22.25 -9.55 -3.80
CA PRO A 101 23.36 -10.46 -4.04
C PRO A 101 23.07 -11.42 -5.20
N GLN A 102 24.08 -11.62 -6.03
CA GLN A 102 24.07 -12.68 -7.02
C GLN A 102 24.27 -13.99 -6.27
N ALA A 103 23.29 -14.90 -6.27
CA ALA A 103 23.52 -16.23 -5.73
C ALA A 103 24.46 -16.97 -6.70
N PHE A 104 25.63 -17.40 -6.20
CA PHE A 104 26.57 -18.20 -6.99
C PHE A 104 26.08 -19.64 -7.00
N ILE A 105 25.49 -20.04 -8.12
CA ILE A 105 25.06 -21.41 -8.33
C ILE A 105 26.31 -22.26 -8.62
N LYS A 106 26.96 -22.83 -7.60
CA LYS A 106 27.91 -23.95 -7.83
C LYS A 106 27.14 -25.15 -8.34
N GLY A 107 27.78 -26.00 -9.15
CA GLY A 107 27.22 -27.22 -9.76
C GLY A 107 26.68 -28.31 -8.81
N GLY A 108 26.24 -27.96 -7.60
CA GLY A 108 25.49 -28.79 -6.65
C GLY A 108 23.98 -28.49 -6.64
N PHE A 109 23.46 -27.70 -7.57
CA PHE A 109 22.02 -27.73 -7.88
C PHE A 109 21.68 -29.15 -8.33
N SER A 110 20.55 -29.71 -7.88
CA SER A 110 20.14 -31.06 -8.28
C SER A 110 20.33 -31.21 -9.79
N THR A 111 21.11 -32.20 -10.20
CA THR A 111 21.37 -32.54 -11.62
C THR A 111 20.08 -32.67 -12.43
N SER A 112 18.93 -32.85 -11.75
CA SER A 112 17.59 -32.83 -12.34
C SER A 112 17.10 -31.47 -12.86
N SER A 113 17.63 -30.32 -12.41
CA SER A 113 17.11 -28.99 -12.79
C SER A 113 18.02 -28.18 -13.71
N ILE A 114 19.35 -28.38 -13.68
CA ILE A 114 20.31 -27.60 -14.50
C ILE A 114 21.15 -28.44 -15.47
N GLY A 115 21.19 -29.78 -15.33
CA GLY A 115 22.08 -30.63 -16.12
C GLY A 115 23.57 -30.26 -15.96
N GLU A 116 24.37 -30.43 -17.01
CA GLU A 116 25.83 -30.13 -17.03
C GLU A 116 26.16 -28.65 -17.35
N ARG A 117 25.31 -27.70 -16.94
CA ARG A 117 25.57 -26.28 -17.22
C ARG A 117 26.63 -25.72 -16.27
N ASN A 118 27.52 -24.87 -16.80
CA ASN A 118 28.47 -24.11 -16.00
C ASN A 118 27.75 -23.20 -14.99
N SER A 119 28.39 -22.98 -13.84
CA SER A 119 27.91 -22.07 -12.80
C SER A 119 27.57 -20.69 -13.35
N PHE A 120 26.44 -20.11 -12.92
CA PHE A 120 26.01 -18.78 -13.32
C PHE A 120 25.40 -18.02 -12.14
N TYR A 121 25.31 -16.70 -12.27
CA TYR A 121 24.74 -15.83 -11.27
C TYR A 121 23.26 -15.58 -11.56
N VAL A 122 22.42 -15.70 -10.53
CA VAL A 122 21.01 -15.30 -10.59
C VAL A 122 20.72 -14.18 -9.60
N PRO A 123 19.90 -13.18 -9.99
CA PRO A 123 19.42 -12.19 -9.04
C PRO A 123 18.43 -12.85 -8.08
N ASP A 124 18.70 -12.76 -6.78
CA ASP A 124 17.86 -13.35 -5.74
C ASP A 124 16.61 -12.50 -5.47
N THR A 125 16.80 -11.18 -5.36
CA THR A 125 15.74 -10.25 -4.95
C THR A 125 15.40 -9.26 -6.05
N THR A 126 14.16 -8.80 -6.06
CA THR A 126 13.67 -7.75 -6.97
C THR A 126 12.93 -6.68 -6.19
N ASN A 127 13.39 -5.45 -6.38
CA ASN A 127 12.77 -4.26 -5.85
C ASN A 127 11.68 -3.76 -6.79
N VAL A 128 10.50 -3.48 -6.23
CA VAL A 128 9.37 -2.87 -6.91
C VAL A 128 9.16 -1.48 -6.34
N ARG A 129 8.97 -0.48 -7.21
CA ARG A 129 8.68 0.91 -6.82
C ARG A 129 7.42 1.42 -7.48
N LEU A 130 6.53 1.94 -6.66
CA LEU A 130 5.27 2.55 -7.07
C LEU A 130 5.11 3.91 -6.39
N SER A 131 4.39 4.81 -7.03
CA SER A 131 3.94 6.05 -6.41
C SER A 131 2.42 6.10 -6.55
N VAL A 132 1.74 6.43 -5.45
CA VAL A 132 0.28 6.55 -5.43
C VAL A 132 -0.08 7.95 -5.01
N GLN A 133 -0.70 8.69 -5.91
CA GLN A 133 -1.27 9.99 -5.61
C GLN A 133 -2.74 9.83 -5.25
N LEU A 134 -3.13 10.25 -4.04
CA LEU A 134 -4.52 10.26 -3.60
C LEU A 134 -5.01 11.71 -3.46
N ALA A 135 -6.17 12.00 -4.04
CA ALA A 135 -6.83 13.29 -3.95
C ALA A 135 -8.31 13.12 -3.61
N LEU A 136 -8.78 13.82 -2.58
CA LEU A 136 -10.20 13.88 -2.21
C LEU A 136 -10.78 15.22 -2.67
N VAL A 137 -11.80 15.16 -3.52
CA VAL A 137 -12.47 16.34 -4.08
C VAL A 137 -13.88 16.43 -3.53
N LYS A 138 -14.24 17.59 -2.97
CA LYS A 138 -15.57 17.87 -2.43
C LYS A 138 -16.48 18.50 -3.48
N ASN A 139 -17.69 18.01 -3.61
CA ASN A 139 -18.74 18.50 -4.49
C ASN A 139 -18.24 18.82 -5.92
N PRO A 140 -17.60 17.85 -6.61
CA PRO A 140 -17.22 18.05 -8.00
C PRO A 140 -18.47 18.17 -8.87
N SER A 141 -18.46 19.08 -9.84
CA SER A 141 -19.50 19.15 -10.87
C SER A 141 -19.49 17.87 -11.73
N TYR A 142 -20.53 17.67 -12.55
CA TYR A 142 -20.56 16.55 -13.49
C TYR A 142 -19.36 16.57 -14.46
N THR A 143 -19.04 17.75 -15.00
CA THR A 143 -17.89 17.92 -15.91
C THR A 143 -16.56 17.71 -15.20
N GLU A 144 -16.43 18.21 -13.96
CA GLU A 144 -15.23 17.96 -13.15
C GLU A 144 -15.05 16.48 -12.85
N ARG A 145 -16.13 15.73 -12.52
CA ARG A 145 -16.05 14.27 -12.30
C ARG A 145 -15.54 13.52 -13.53
N GLN A 146 -16.10 13.82 -14.70
CA GLN A 146 -15.67 13.22 -15.97
C GLN A 146 -14.21 13.55 -16.31
N LEU A 147 -13.79 14.79 -16.08
CA LEU A 147 -12.41 15.22 -16.34
C LEU A 147 -11.42 14.58 -15.37
N ILE A 148 -11.82 14.48 -14.10
CA ILE A 148 -11.06 13.84 -13.02
C ILE A 148 -10.81 12.35 -13.32
N THR A 149 -11.81 11.66 -13.85
CA THR A 149 -11.73 10.21 -14.12
C THR A 149 -11.05 9.91 -15.46
N SER A 150 -10.97 10.91 -16.35
CA SER A 150 -10.20 10.83 -17.59
C SER A 150 -8.68 10.95 -17.39
N ASP A 151 -7.90 10.74 -18.46
CA ASP A 151 -6.43 10.86 -18.46
C ASP A 151 -5.90 12.23 -18.00
N TRP A 152 -6.76 13.25 -18.00
CA TRP A 152 -6.51 14.65 -17.62
C TRP A 152 -6.62 14.92 -16.10
N GLY A 153 -7.01 13.91 -15.29
CA GLY A 153 -7.09 14.01 -13.83
C GLY A 153 -5.87 14.63 -13.11
N PRO A 154 -4.61 14.42 -13.55
CA PRO A 154 -3.43 15.04 -12.92
C PRO A 154 -3.30 16.55 -13.13
N GLN A 155 -4.05 17.16 -14.06
CA GLN A 155 -4.02 18.61 -14.29
C GLN A 155 -5.02 19.37 -13.40
N ILE A 156 -5.85 18.66 -12.64
CA ILE A 156 -6.88 19.25 -11.75
C ILE A 156 -6.30 19.57 -10.35
N ARG A 157 -4.98 19.44 -10.17
CA ARG A 157 -4.28 19.60 -8.88
C ARG A 157 -4.51 20.94 -8.18
N ASP A 158 -4.90 21.97 -8.93
CA ASP A 158 -5.11 23.33 -8.42
C ASP A 158 -6.60 23.68 -8.21
N ASN A 159 -7.50 22.68 -8.18
CA ASN A 159 -8.91 22.94 -7.92
C ASN A 159 -9.14 23.29 -6.43
N PRO A 160 -9.78 24.44 -6.10
CA PRO A 160 -10.05 24.83 -4.72
C PRO A 160 -10.97 23.86 -3.95
N LYS A 161 -11.61 22.91 -4.64
CA LYS A 161 -12.46 21.87 -4.05
C LYS A 161 -11.70 20.65 -3.52
N ILE A 162 -10.39 20.62 -3.67
CA ILE A 162 -9.55 19.54 -3.15
C ILE A 162 -9.40 19.69 -1.63
N ILE A 163 -9.88 18.70 -0.88
CA ILE A 163 -9.70 18.64 0.59
C ILE A 163 -8.27 18.23 0.92
N PHE A 164 -7.73 17.24 0.22
CA PHE A 164 -6.32 16.86 0.33
C PHE A 164 -5.80 16.28 -0.99
N ASN A 165 -4.50 16.40 -1.21
CA ASN A 165 -3.79 15.84 -2.36
C ASN A 165 -2.39 15.43 -1.92
N ASN A 166 -2.16 14.13 -1.78
CA ASN A 166 -0.91 13.59 -1.25
C ASN A 166 -0.37 12.49 -2.12
N THR A 167 0.96 12.40 -2.18
CA THR A 167 1.68 11.38 -2.94
C THR A 167 2.43 10.46 -1.99
N PHE A 168 2.16 9.17 -2.08
CA PHE A 168 2.79 8.11 -1.30
C PHE A 168 3.78 7.37 -2.18
N ASN A 169 5.04 7.32 -1.76
CA ASN A 169 6.05 6.54 -2.43
C ASN A 169 6.17 5.18 -1.75
N LEU A 170 5.89 4.12 -2.50
CA LEU A 170 5.86 2.74 -2.04
C LEU A 170 7.04 2.00 -2.66
N SER A 171 7.76 1.25 -1.84
CA SER A 171 8.85 0.40 -2.32
C SER A 171 8.89 -0.89 -1.53
N GLY A 172 9.09 -2.00 -2.23
CA GLY A 172 9.09 -3.32 -1.64
C GLY A 172 10.05 -4.25 -2.37
N ASP A 173 10.42 -5.35 -1.73
CA ASP A 173 11.41 -6.31 -2.23
C ASP A 173 10.81 -7.72 -2.12
N PHE A 174 10.77 -8.46 -3.23
CA PHE A 174 10.37 -9.88 -3.22
C PHE A 174 11.51 -10.78 -3.72
N SER A 175 11.63 -11.97 -3.13
CA SER A 175 12.56 -13.00 -3.60
C SER A 175 11.98 -13.73 -4.81
N ARG A 176 12.82 -14.20 -5.72
CA ARG A 176 12.41 -14.96 -6.91
C ARG A 176 12.26 -16.47 -6.67
N PHE A 177 12.37 -16.94 -5.43
CA PHE A 177 12.36 -18.36 -5.07
C PHE A 177 11.19 -18.72 -4.14
N ILE A 178 10.59 -19.90 -4.34
CA ILE A 178 9.32 -20.30 -3.67
C ILE A 178 9.54 -21.32 -2.53
N SER A 179 10.70 -21.98 -2.44
CA SER A 179 11.01 -22.89 -1.32
C SER A 179 12.50 -23.20 -1.18
N SER A 180 12.98 -23.21 0.08
CA SER A 180 14.30 -23.58 0.62
C SER A 180 15.54 -23.04 -0.10
N ASN A 181 15.83 -21.77 0.18
CA ASN A 181 17.20 -21.24 0.17
C ASN A 181 17.52 -20.75 1.61
N LEU A 182 17.47 -21.64 2.61
CA LEU A 182 17.78 -21.27 4.01
C LEU A 182 19.28 -21.08 4.25
N SER A 183 20.12 -21.43 3.28
CA SER A 183 21.57 -21.24 3.31
C SER A 183 22.13 -21.05 1.89
N PRO A 184 23.22 -20.27 1.71
CA PRO A 184 23.98 -20.18 0.45
C PRO A 184 24.48 -21.52 -0.12
N ASP A 185 24.46 -22.59 0.70
CA ASP A 185 24.97 -23.92 0.36
C ASP A 185 23.89 -24.92 -0.11
N GLU A 186 22.60 -24.57 -0.04
CA GLU A 186 21.52 -25.45 -0.50
C GLU A 186 21.20 -25.22 -1.98
N GLY A 187 21.34 -26.27 -2.80
CA GLY A 187 21.11 -26.23 -4.23
C GLY A 187 19.62 -26.10 -4.57
N GLY A 188 19.19 -24.90 -4.96
CA GLY A 188 17.82 -24.61 -5.35
C GLY A 188 17.37 -25.30 -6.66
N VAL A 189 16.10 -25.13 -7.03
CA VAL A 189 15.55 -25.57 -8.32
C VAL A 189 15.33 -24.34 -9.20
N VAL A 190 16.02 -24.25 -10.33
CA VAL A 190 16.01 -23.05 -11.20
C VAL A 190 14.72 -22.87 -12.02
N ASN A 191 13.83 -23.87 -12.00
CA ASN A 191 12.68 -23.95 -12.90
C ASN A 191 11.35 -23.47 -12.29
N TYR A 192 11.37 -22.86 -11.09
CA TYR A 192 10.18 -22.28 -10.45
C TYR A 192 10.15 -20.75 -10.56
N THR A 193 10.25 -20.19 -11.76
CA THR A 193 10.04 -18.76 -12.00
C THR A 193 8.54 -18.41 -11.99
N LYS A 194 7.86 -18.56 -10.84
CA LYS A 194 6.53 -17.94 -10.65
C LYS A 194 6.64 -16.45 -10.28
N ASN A 195 7.42 -15.70 -11.07
CA ASN A 195 7.69 -14.28 -10.82
C ASN A 195 6.42 -13.43 -10.78
N LYS A 196 5.34 -13.86 -11.44
CA LYS A 196 4.07 -13.14 -11.47
C LYS A 196 3.30 -13.25 -10.15
N GLU A 197 3.26 -14.44 -9.54
CA GLU A 197 2.53 -14.67 -8.29
C GLU A 197 3.21 -13.93 -7.14
N LEU A 198 4.54 -14.03 -7.04
CA LEU A 198 5.35 -13.31 -6.05
C LEU A 198 5.27 -11.79 -6.23
N LEU A 199 5.21 -11.31 -7.47
CA LEU A 199 4.98 -9.89 -7.75
C LEU A 199 3.58 -9.44 -7.31
N ASP A 200 2.54 -10.27 -7.55
CA ASP A 200 1.17 -9.93 -7.15
C ASP A 200 1.03 -9.90 -5.62
N GLU A 201 1.65 -10.86 -4.91
CA GLU A 201 1.75 -10.86 -3.45
C GLU A 201 2.44 -9.60 -2.92
N GLU A 202 3.54 -9.18 -3.55
CA GLU A 202 4.24 -7.95 -3.18
C GLU A 202 3.38 -6.70 -3.42
N ILE A 203 2.63 -6.65 -4.53
CA ILE A 203 1.69 -5.54 -4.78
C ILE A 203 0.58 -5.50 -3.73
N VAL A 204 0.08 -6.66 -3.30
CA VAL A 204 -0.89 -6.74 -2.19
C VAL A 204 -0.26 -6.21 -0.90
N ALA A 205 0.98 -6.57 -0.58
CA ALA A 205 1.70 -6.05 0.60
C ALA A 205 1.92 -4.52 0.53
N LEU A 206 2.29 -4.00 -0.65
CA LEU A 206 2.41 -2.55 -0.87
C LEU A 206 1.06 -1.84 -0.73
N SER A 207 -0.05 -2.47 -1.14
CA SER A 207 -1.39 -1.91 -0.97
C SER A 207 -1.81 -1.82 0.51
N GLN A 208 -1.39 -2.76 1.34
CA GLN A 208 -1.60 -2.71 2.79
C GLN A 208 -0.73 -1.62 3.42
N THR A 209 0.52 -1.48 2.98
CA THR A 209 1.41 -0.39 3.39
C THR A 209 0.80 0.97 3.07
N LEU A 210 0.27 1.14 1.85
CA LEU A 210 -0.45 2.36 1.45
C LEU A 210 -1.63 2.64 2.38
N ALA A 211 -2.47 1.64 2.65
CA ALA A 211 -3.62 1.77 3.53
C ALA A 211 -3.22 2.23 4.94
N ASN A 212 -2.14 1.67 5.49
CA ASN A 212 -1.61 2.07 6.79
C ASN A 212 -1.10 3.52 6.77
N MET A 213 -0.30 3.90 5.78
CA MET A 213 0.17 5.29 5.61
C MET A 213 -0.99 6.27 5.45
N PHE A 214 -2.00 5.89 4.68
CA PHE A 214 -3.21 6.69 4.48
C PHE A 214 -3.99 6.84 5.79
N LYS A 215 -4.18 5.74 6.53
CA LYS A 215 -4.81 5.75 7.85
C LYS A 215 -4.07 6.66 8.83
N GLU A 216 -2.74 6.58 8.86
CA GLU A 216 -1.93 7.45 9.71
C GLU A 216 -2.09 8.91 9.32
N MET A 217 -2.00 9.25 8.04
CA MET A 217 -2.25 10.63 7.58
C MET A 217 -3.62 11.12 8.03
N VAL A 218 -4.66 10.32 7.78
CA VAL A 218 -6.05 10.66 8.07
C VAL A 218 -6.34 10.77 9.58
N LEU A 219 -5.53 10.14 10.44
CA LEU A 219 -5.67 10.20 11.90
C LEU A 219 -4.76 11.24 12.58
N TYR A 220 -3.65 11.65 11.95
CA TYR A 220 -2.63 12.49 12.58
C TYR A 220 -2.50 13.89 11.95
N VAL A 221 -2.81 14.04 10.65
CA VAL A 221 -2.78 15.33 9.95
C VAL A 221 -4.16 16.01 9.99
N PHE A 222 -5.19 15.23 10.31
CA PHE A 222 -6.61 15.56 10.25
C PHE A 222 -7.29 15.06 11.52
#